data_AF-A0A3L5TT89-F1
#
_entry.id   AF-A0A3L5TT89-F1
#
_cell.length_a   1.000
_cell.length_b   1.000
_cell.length_c   1.000
_cell.angle_alpha   90.00
_cell.angle_beta   90.00
_cell.angle_gamma   90.00
#
_symmetry.space_group_name_H-M   'P 1'
#
loop_
_entity.id
_entity.type
_entity.pdbx_description
1 polymer ?
#
loop_
_entity_poly.entity_id
_entity_poly.type
_entity_poly.pdbx_seq_one_letter_code
_entity_poly.pdbx_strand_id
1 'polypeptide(L)'
;LSYVPAYDAVLERLPYMEKRLSELLGNIKIDRRKKKQIMMATEYELILNKILNCLRNCQGDVDRYFNGEDLSHLELVVEEGSAPMTLSSTGKFVTPSSIPGIVLVKFIAENKDKAYMILQDMSL
;
A
#
# COMPACT_ATOMS: atom_id res chain seq x y z
N LEU A 1 -28.09 12.10 -5.84
CA LEU A 1 -26.71 11.69 -6.20
C LEU A 1 -26.70 11.51 -7.71
N SER A 2 -26.21 12.50 -8.45
CA SER A 2 -26.15 12.43 -9.92
C SER A 2 -25.08 11.43 -10.35
N TYR A 3 -25.48 10.43 -11.13
CA TYR A 3 -24.61 9.48 -11.80
C TYR A 3 -23.71 10.23 -12.79
N VAL A 4 -22.39 10.15 -12.63
CA VAL A 4 -21.41 10.83 -13.49
C VAL A 4 -20.49 9.76 -14.10
N PRO A 5 -20.51 9.54 -15.43
CA PRO A 5 -19.70 8.51 -16.10
C PRO A 5 -18.19 8.56 -15.78
N ALA A 6 -17.66 9.75 -15.48
CA ALA A 6 -16.27 9.90 -15.05
C ALA A 6 -15.96 9.21 -13.70
N TYR A 7 -16.96 9.08 -12.82
CA TYR A 7 -16.82 8.38 -11.53
C TYR A 7 -16.71 6.86 -11.73
N ASP A 8 -17.45 6.29 -12.70
CA ASP A 8 -17.37 4.87 -13.04
C ASP A 8 -15.99 4.52 -13.60
N ALA A 9 -15.44 5.37 -14.48
CA ALA A 9 -14.08 5.22 -14.97
C ALA A 9 -13.04 5.24 -13.83
N VAL A 10 -13.29 6.00 -12.76
CA VAL A 10 -12.42 5.98 -11.56
C VAL A 10 -12.51 4.64 -10.85
N LEU A 11 -13.72 4.15 -10.60
CA LEU A 11 -13.93 2.88 -9.92
C LEU A 11 -13.31 1.71 -10.67
N GLU A 12 -13.35 1.74 -12.01
CA GLU A 12 -12.75 0.73 -12.86
C GLU A 12 -11.22 0.72 -12.82
N ARG A 13 -10.55 1.87 -12.70
CA ARG A 13 -9.08 1.94 -12.65
C ARG A 13 -8.47 1.53 -11.32
N LEU A 14 -9.18 1.74 -10.21
CA LEU A 14 -8.62 1.52 -8.86
C LEU A 14 -8.05 0.10 -8.65
N PRO A 15 -8.73 -1.00 -9.01
CA PRO A 15 -8.17 -2.34 -8.88
C PRO A 15 -6.85 -2.54 -9.63
N TYR A 16 -6.70 -1.93 -10.82
CA TYR A 16 -5.46 -2.01 -11.59
C TYR A 16 -4.33 -1.25 -10.90
N MET A 17 -4.61 -0.09 -10.32
CA MET A 17 -3.63 0.70 -9.58
C MET A 17 -3.17 -0.03 -8.31
N GLU A 18 -4.09 -0.65 -7.58
CA GLU A 18 -3.75 -1.47 -6.41
C GLU A 18 -2.91 -2.68 -6.79
N LYS A 19 -3.30 -3.40 -7.84
CA LYS A 19 -2.54 -4.54 -8.35
C LYS A 19 -1.14 -4.10 -8.76
N ARG A 20 -1.02 -2.97 -9.45
CA ARG A 20 0.29 -2.44 -9.84
C ARG A 20 1.16 -2.10 -8.63
N LEU A 21 0.57 -1.46 -7.61
CA LEU A 21 1.29 -1.14 -6.38
C LEU A 21 1.74 -2.41 -5.64
N SER A 22 0.86 -3.42 -5.59
CA SER A 22 1.14 -4.73 -5.02
C SER A 22 2.35 -5.38 -5.71
N GLU A 23 2.32 -5.48 -7.04
CA GLU A 23 3.41 -6.07 -7.84
C GLU A 23 4.75 -5.36 -7.64
N LEU A 24 4.76 -4.02 -7.59
CA LEU A 24 5.98 -3.23 -7.35
C LEU A 24 6.60 -3.47 -5.97
N LEU A 25 5.85 -4.06 -5.03
CA LEU A 25 6.26 -4.31 -3.66
C LEU A 25 6.20 -5.81 -3.31
N GLY A 26 6.50 -6.68 -4.27
CA GLY A 26 6.58 -8.13 -4.03
C GLY A 26 5.22 -8.77 -3.72
N ASN A 27 4.16 -8.34 -4.41
CA ASN A 27 2.78 -8.84 -4.25
C ASN A 27 2.15 -8.60 -2.86
N ILE A 28 2.65 -7.65 -2.08
CA ILE A 28 2.02 -7.26 -0.81
C ILE A 28 0.55 -6.86 -1.02
N LYS A 29 -0.35 -7.25 -0.11
CA LYS A 29 -1.79 -6.94 -0.26
C LYS A 29 -2.06 -5.48 0.05
N ILE A 30 -2.77 -4.79 -0.83
CA ILE A 30 -3.22 -3.42 -0.60
C ILE A 30 -4.58 -3.45 0.10
N ASP A 31 -4.64 -2.94 1.33
CA ASP A 31 -5.89 -2.88 2.11
C ASP A 31 -6.49 -1.47 2.04
N ARG A 32 -7.65 -1.37 1.37
CA ARG A 32 -8.53 -0.20 1.47
C ARG A 32 -9.16 -0.21 2.86
N ARG A 33 -8.72 0.67 3.77
CA ARG A 33 -9.25 0.80 5.15
C ARG A 33 -10.79 0.76 5.19
N LYS A 34 -11.40 -0.42 5.37
CA LYS A 34 -12.87 -0.61 5.19
C LYS A 34 -13.74 0.04 6.28
N LYS A 35 -13.17 0.46 7.42
CA LYS A 35 -13.94 0.65 8.66
C LYS A 35 -13.97 2.05 9.27
N LYS A 36 -13.30 3.07 8.74
CA LYS A 36 -13.23 4.38 9.45
C LYS A 36 -13.46 5.65 8.65
N GLN A 37 -13.25 5.68 7.34
CA GLN A 37 -13.50 6.88 6.54
C GLN A 37 -14.10 6.46 5.20
N ILE A 38 -15.27 6.99 4.87
CA ILE A 38 -15.79 6.94 3.50
C ILE A 38 -14.87 7.88 2.70
N MET A 39 -13.90 7.31 2.00
CA MET A 39 -13.02 8.05 1.10
C MET A 39 -13.64 8.07 -0.29
N MET A 40 -13.60 9.23 -0.95
CA MET A 40 -14.06 9.34 -2.32
C MET A 40 -13.13 8.57 -3.26
N ALA A 41 -13.67 7.90 -4.29
CA ALA A 41 -12.86 7.13 -5.24
C ALA A 41 -11.73 7.97 -5.87
N THR A 42 -11.99 9.25 -6.13
CA THR A 42 -11.02 10.22 -6.68
C THR A 42 -9.90 10.57 -5.70
N GLU A 43 -10.18 10.62 -4.39
CA GLU A 43 -9.15 10.84 -3.37
C GLU A 43 -8.25 9.60 -3.24
N TYR A 44 -8.86 8.42 -3.23
CA TYR A 44 -8.10 7.17 -3.17
C TYR A 44 -7.22 6.97 -4.40
N GLU A 45 -7.72 7.34 -5.58
CA GLU A 45 -6.92 7.35 -6.79
C GLU A 45 -5.72 8.31 -6.69
N LEU A 46 -5.92 9.53 -6.15
CA LEU A 46 -4.83 10.48 -5.94
C LEU A 46 -3.75 9.91 -5.02
N ILE A 47 -4.16 9.24 -3.94
CA ILE A 47 -3.28 8.54 -2.99
C ILE A 47 -2.46 7.45 -3.69
N LEU A 48 -3.13 6.59 -4.47
CA LEU A 48 -2.45 5.52 -5.21
C LEU A 48 -1.47 6.09 -6.25
N ASN A 49 -1.86 7.15 -6.97
CA ASN A 49 -0.98 7.81 -7.93
C ASN A 49 0.28 8.39 -7.27
N LYS A 50 0.15 9.05 -6.12
CA LYS A 50 1.31 9.60 -5.38
C LYS A 50 2.30 8.49 -5.03
N ILE A 51 1.83 7.39 -4.43
CA ILE A 51 2.74 6.33 -3.98
C ILE A 51 3.34 5.53 -5.15
N LEU A 52 2.57 5.30 -6.22
CA LEU A 52 3.09 4.68 -7.45
C LEU A 52 4.20 5.53 -8.07
N ASN A 53 4.06 6.85 -8.08
CA ASN A 53 5.10 7.76 -8.56
C ASN A 53 6.35 7.72 -7.69
N CYS A 54 6.20 7.63 -6.37
CA CYS A 54 7.31 7.48 -5.43
C CYS A 54 8.13 6.19 -5.65
N LEU A 55 7.48 5.12 -6.13
CA LEU A 55 8.11 3.81 -6.35
C LEU A 55 8.67 3.61 -7.76
N ARG A 56 8.34 4.48 -8.71
CA ARG A 56 8.67 4.34 -10.14
C ARG A 56 10.15 4.10 -10.41
N ASN A 57 11.02 4.72 -9.62
CA ASN A 57 12.48 4.65 -9.76
C ASN A 57 13.17 3.81 -8.66
N CYS A 58 12.40 3.08 -7.86
CA CYS A 58 12.92 2.30 -6.72
C CYS A 58 12.99 0.80 -7.00
N GLN A 59 12.83 0.36 -8.26
CA GLN A 59 12.82 -1.08 -8.59
C GLN A 59 14.15 -1.78 -8.25
N GLY A 60 15.29 -1.11 -8.46
CA GLY A 60 16.58 -1.67 -8.03
C GLY A 60 16.69 -1.82 -6.51
N ASP A 61 16.04 -0.96 -5.73
CA ASP A 61 15.97 -1.10 -4.27
C ASP A 61 15.02 -2.26 -3.89
N VAL A 62 13.87 -2.38 -4.54
CA VAL A 62 12.94 -3.49 -4.35
C VAL A 62 13.64 -4.83 -4.60
N ASP A 63 14.31 -4.97 -5.74
CA ASP A 63 15.06 -6.17 -6.09
C ASP A 63 16.15 -6.48 -5.04
N ARG A 64 16.85 -5.44 -4.57
CA ARG A 64 17.90 -5.58 -3.55
C ARG A 64 17.36 -6.00 -2.19
N TYR A 65 16.25 -5.41 -1.74
CA TYR A 65 15.73 -5.58 -0.37
C TYR A 65 14.79 -6.79 -0.25
N PHE A 66 14.03 -7.09 -1.30
CA PHE A 66 13.08 -8.21 -1.31
C PHE A 66 13.65 -9.43 -2.03
N ASN A 67 14.62 -9.28 -2.94
CA ASN A 67 15.28 -10.39 -3.63
C ASN A 67 14.31 -11.40 -4.26
N GLY A 68 13.22 -10.91 -4.85
CA GLY A 68 12.17 -11.73 -5.48
C GLY A 68 11.24 -12.46 -4.51
N GLU A 69 11.28 -12.15 -3.23
CA GLU A 69 10.38 -12.71 -2.22
C GLU A 69 8.91 -12.31 -2.46
N ASP A 70 8.01 -13.27 -2.24
CA ASP A 70 6.57 -13.04 -2.26
C ASP A 70 6.05 -12.60 -0.88
N LEU A 71 5.61 -11.35 -0.80
CA LEU A 71 5.09 -10.69 0.40
C LEU A 71 3.55 -10.72 0.47
N SER A 72 2.90 -11.60 -0.29
CA SER A 72 1.42 -11.70 -0.36
C SER A 72 0.75 -12.07 0.97
N HIS A 73 1.52 -12.51 1.96
CA HIS A 73 1.09 -12.75 3.33
C HIS A 73 1.05 -11.49 4.20
N LEU A 74 1.59 -10.36 3.72
CA LEU A 74 1.61 -9.07 4.41
C LEU A 74 0.58 -8.11 3.82
N GLU A 75 0.27 -7.05 4.56
CA GLU A 75 -0.72 -6.04 4.18
C GLU A 75 -0.18 -4.62 4.32
N LEU A 76 -0.51 -3.77 3.34
CA LEU A 76 -0.14 -2.36 3.27
C LEU A 76 -1.39 -1.47 3.16
N VAL A 77 -1.45 -0.45 4.02
CA VAL A 77 -2.41 0.64 3.98
C VAL A 77 -1.67 1.91 3.57
N VAL A 78 -2.18 2.59 2.55
CA VAL A 78 -1.66 3.89 2.10
C VAL A 78 -2.63 4.99 2.51
N GLU A 79 -2.12 6.02 3.17
CA GLU A 79 -2.92 7.12 3.71
C GLU A 79 -2.53 8.46 3.10
N GLU A 80 -3.49 9.38 3.06
CA GLU A 80 -3.18 10.78 2.75
C GLU A 80 -2.63 11.50 3.99
N GLY A 81 -1.68 12.39 3.78
CA GLY A 81 -1.13 13.27 4.82
C GLY A 81 0.32 12.96 5.20
N SER A 82 0.74 13.53 6.32
CA SER A 82 2.12 13.48 6.85
C SER A 82 2.25 12.54 8.04
N ALA A 83 1.34 11.57 8.19
CA ALA A 83 1.42 10.58 9.26
C ALA A 83 2.73 9.79 9.16
N PRO A 84 3.34 9.40 10.28
CA PRO A 84 4.55 8.59 10.24
C PRO A 84 4.24 7.23 9.60
N MET A 85 5.24 6.70 8.91
CA MET A 85 5.23 5.32 8.48
C MET A 85 5.32 4.41 9.71
N THR A 86 4.38 3.49 9.86
CA THR A 86 4.23 2.66 11.06
C THR A 86 3.88 1.21 10.72
N LEU A 87 4.20 0.30 11.64
CA LEU A 87 3.64 -1.05 11.69
C LEU A 87 2.53 -1.04 12.74
N SER A 88 1.29 -1.31 12.31
CA SER A 88 0.13 -1.27 13.20
C SER A 88 0.18 -2.40 14.24
N SER A 89 -0.60 -2.26 15.30
CA SER A 89 -0.80 -3.34 16.30
C SER A 89 -1.47 -4.59 15.72
N THR A 90 -2.01 -4.53 14.50
CA THR A 90 -2.58 -5.66 13.78
C THR A 90 -1.64 -6.19 12.69
N GLY A 91 -0.37 -5.80 12.69
CA GLY A 91 0.65 -6.29 11.76
C GLY A 91 0.55 -5.72 10.34
N LYS A 92 -0.20 -4.62 10.13
CA LYS A 92 -0.30 -3.97 8.82
C LYS A 92 0.71 -2.84 8.71
N PHE A 93 1.35 -2.72 7.56
CA PHE A 93 2.13 -1.53 7.23
C PHE A 93 1.18 -0.37 6.96
N VAL A 94 1.48 0.79 7.52
CA VAL A 94 0.74 2.03 7.26
C VAL A 94 1.74 3.07 6.80
N THR A 95 1.53 3.63 5.61
CA THR A 95 2.46 4.59 5.01
C THR A 95 1.73 5.83 4.48
N PRO A 96 2.32 7.04 4.60
CA PRO A 96 1.83 8.18 3.86
C PRO A 96 2.09 8.00 2.36
N SER A 97 1.17 8.53 1.54
CA SER A 97 1.19 8.43 0.07
C SER A 97 2.35 9.16 -0.61
N SER A 98 3.01 10.09 0.09
CA SER A 98 4.10 10.92 -0.45
C SER A 98 5.48 10.58 0.14
N ILE A 99 5.67 9.39 0.70
CA ILE A 99 6.98 8.96 1.24
C ILE A 99 7.97 8.67 0.10
N PRO A 100 9.28 8.94 0.25
CA PRO A 100 10.26 8.45 -0.71
C PRO A 100 10.21 6.91 -0.84
N GLY A 101 10.18 6.38 -2.07
CA GLY A 101 9.97 4.94 -2.29
C GLY A 101 11.00 4.05 -1.60
N ILE A 102 12.28 4.45 -1.64
CA ILE A 102 13.36 3.72 -0.95
C ILE A 102 13.15 3.64 0.58
N VAL A 103 12.56 4.68 1.19
CA VAL A 103 12.27 4.70 2.62
C VAL A 103 11.19 3.68 2.95
N LEU A 104 10.15 3.58 2.11
CA LEU A 104 9.12 2.55 2.25
C LEU A 104 9.68 1.14 2.09
N VAL A 105 10.48 0.90 1.04
CA VAL A 105 11.06 -0.42 0.76
C VAL A 105 11.92 -0.92 1.92
N LYS A 106 12.81 -0.06 2.44
CA LYS A 106 13.64 -0.39 3.61
C LYS A 106 12.81 -0.72 4.83
N PHE A 107 11.80 0.09 5.12
CA PHE A 107 10.95 -0.13 6.28
C PHE A 107 10.19 -1.46 6.22
N ILE A 108 9.67 -1.82 5.04
CA ILE A 108 9.04 -3.13 4.84
C ILE A 108 10.06 -4.23 5.08
N ALA A 109 11.24 -4.15 4.47
CA ALA A 109 12.28 -5.17 4.61
C ALA A 109 12.76 -5.35 6.06
N GLU A 110 12.86 -4.27 6.83
CA GLU A 110 13.27 -4.28 8.23
C GLU A 110 12.19 -4.84 9.18
N ASN A 111 10.92 -4.83 8.79
CA ASN A 111 9.80 -5.15 9.69
C ASN A 111 8.92 -6.32 9.22
N LYS A 112 9.15 -6.90 8.04
CA LYS A 112 8.31 -7.97 7.46
C LYS A 112 8.12 -9.19 8.38
N ASP A 113 9.18 -9.64 9.05
CA ASP A 113 9.11 -10.80 9.95
C ASP A 113 8.22 -10.51 11.17
N LYS A 114 8.37 -9.30 11.73
CA LYS A 114 7.54 -8.85 12.86
C LYS A 114 6.09 -8.67 12.44
N ALA A 115 5.84 -8.12 11.25
CA ALA A 115 4.51 -7.96 10.70
C ALA A 115 3.81 -9.33 10.55
N TYR A 116 4.52 -10.31 10.01
CA TYR A 116 4.02 -11.68 9.87
C TYR A 116 3.68 -12.32 11.22
N MET A 117 4.57 -12.22 12.22
CA MET A 117 4.30 -12.74 13.58
C MET A 117 3.02 -12.17 14.18
N ILE A 118 2.82 -10.84 14.10
CA ILE A 118 1.62 -10.20 14.64
C ILE A 118 0.35 -10.67 13.91
N LEU A 119 0.43 -10.84 12.59
CA LEU A 119 -0.70 -11.34 11.79
C LEU A 119 -1.07 -12.78 12.16
N GLN A 120 -0.07 -13.63 12.43
CA GLN A 120 -0.31 -15.00 12.89
C GLN A 120 -0.95 -15.04 14.28
N ASP A 121 -0.44 -14.26 15.23
CA ASP A 121 -0.97 -14.21 16.59
C ASP A 121 -2.44 -13.73 16.64
N MET A 122 -2.83 -12.84 15.73
CA MET A 122 -4.21 -12.34 15.59
C MET A 122 -5.15 -13.32 14.87
N SER A 123 -4.60 -14.36 14.22
CA SER A 123 -5.38 -15.39 13.50
C SER A 123 -5.70 -16.63 14.35
N LEU A 124 -5.14 -16.68 15.56
CA LEU A 124 -5.39 -17.68 16.63
C LEU A 124 -6.52 -17.20 17.55
#